data_AF-A0A2M8ETE9-F1
#
_entry.id   AF-A0A2M8ETE9-F1
#
_cell.length_a   1.000
_cell.length_b   1.000
_cell.length_c   1.000
_cell.angle_alpha   90.00
_cell.angle_beta   90.00
_cell.angle_gamma   90.00
#
_symmetry.space_group_name_H-M   'P 1'
#
loop_
_entity.id
_entity.type
_entity.pdbx_description
1 polymer ?
#
loop_
_entity_poly.entity_id
_entity_poly.type
_entity_poly.pdbx_seq_one_letter_code
_entity_poly.pdbx_strand_id
1 'polypeptide(L)' 'MVIKKPEELLVFKKADELVLLVYKLTKKFPNIESYGLVSQMRRAVISIPANIIEGRSRFYKKEYIH' A
#
# COMPACT_ATOMS: atom_id res chain seq x y z
N MET A 1 -14.23 -10.81 -19.33
CA MET A 1 -14.02 -9.63 -18.46
C MET A 1 -12.53 -9.38 -18.36
N VAL A 2 -12.00 -8.26 -18.86
CA VAL A 2 -10.54 -8.01 -18.88
C VAL A 2 -10.09 -7.64 -17.46
N ILE A 3 -9.22 -8.47 -16.90
CA ILE A 3 -8.68 -8.29 -15.57
C ILE A 3 -7.60 -7.21 -15.66
N LYS A 4 -7.96 -5.97 -15.32
CA LYS A 4 -7.02 -4.82 -15.29
C LYS A 4 -5.95 -5.03 -14.24
N LYS A 5 -4.66 -4.95 -14.51
CA LYS A 5 -3.59 -5.19 -13.51
C LYS A 5 -3.71 -4.25 -12.28
N PRO A 6 -3.19 -4.58 -11.08
CA PRO A 6 -3.28 -3.69 -9.92
C PRO A 6 -2.82 -2.25 -10.22
N GLU A 7 -1.78 -2.12 -11.03
CA GLU A 7 -1.19 -0.84 -11.46
C GLU A 7 -2.15 -0.02 -12.35
N GLU A 8 -3.23 -0.63 -12.86
CA GLU A 8 -4.26 0.03 -13.64
C GLU A 8 -5.45 0.49 -12.78
N LEU A 9 -5.51 0.10 -11.50
CA LEU A 9 -6.52 0.57 -10.56
C LEU A 9 -6.17 1.98 -10.08
N LEU A 10 -7.10 2.93 -10.24
CA LEU A 10 -6.91 4.30 -9.76
C LEU A 10 -6.62 4.35 -8.26
N VAL A 11 -7.28 3.49 -7.47
CA VAL A 11 -7.07 3.39 -6.02
C VAL A 11 -5.64 2.91 -5.68
N PHE A 12 -5.08 2.00 -6.46
CA PHE A 12 -3.70 1.54 -6.27
C PHE A 12 -2.71 2.65 -6.60
N LYS A 13 -2.88 3.35 -7.73
CA LYS A 13 -2.04 4.50 -8.10
C LYS A 13 -2.03 5.58 -7.02
N LYS A 14 -3.21 5.92 -6.48
CA LYS A 14 -3.33 6.88 -5.37
C LYS A 14 -2.67 6.40 -4.09
N ALA A 15 -2.76 5.10 -3.79
CA ALA A 15 -2.10 4.51 -2.63
C ALA A 15 -0.56 4.54 -2.78
N ASP A 16 -0.04 4.24 -3.97
CA ASP A 16 1.38 4.31 -4.28
C ASP A 16 1.93 5.75 -4.20
N GLU A 17 1.21 6.72 -4.77
CA GLU A 17 1.51 8.15 -4.63
C GLU A 17 1.54 8.60 -3.16
N LEU A 18 0.62 8.10 -2.34
CA LEU A 18 0.56 8.38 -0.91
C LEU A 18 1.78 7.81 -0.17
N VAL A 19 2.26 6.62 -0.53
CA VAL A 19 3.51 6.05 0.04
C VAL A 19 4.67 7.02 -0.21
N LEU A 20 4.85 7.46 -1.46
CA LEU A 20 5.93 8.39 -1.83
C LEU A 20 5.83 9.71 -1.05
N LEU A 21 4.61 10.25 -0.90
CA LEU A 21 4.37 11.48 -0.15
C LEU A 21 4.74 11.32 1.34
N VAL A 22 4.29 10.25 2.00
CA VAL A 22 4.60 9.98 3.41
C VAL A 22 6.10 9.77 3.62
N TYR A 23 6.78 9.07 2.71
CA TYR A 23 8.24 8.96 2.76
C TYR A 23 8.93 10.31 2.63
N LYS A 24 8.47 11.18 1.72
CA LYS A 24 9.01 12.54 1.54
C LYS A 24 8.77 13.42 2.77
N LEU A 25 7.59 13.34 3.39
CA LEU A 25 7.24 14.12 4.59
C LEU A 25 8.03 13.67 5.81
N THR A 26 8.07 12.36 6.07
CA THR A 26 8.76 11.79 7.23
C THR A 26 10.28 11.97 7.21
N LYS A 27 10.90 12.24 6.04
CA LYS A 27 12.32 12.62 5.96
C LYS A 27 12.65 13.94 6.69
N LYS A 28 11.65 14.80 6.94
CA LYS A 28 11.84 16.08 7.62
C LYS A 28 11.66 15.98 9.14
N PHE A 29 11.33 14.80 9.67
CA PHE A 29 11.08 14.63 11.09
C PHE A 29 12.41 14.56 11.86
N PRO A 30 12.42 14.95 13.15
CA PRO A 30 13.60 14.76 13.99
C PRO A 30 14.02 13.28 14.04
N ASN A 31 15.33 13.02 14.10
CA ASN A 31 15.86 11.65 14.09
C ASN A 31 15.31 10.77 15.23
N ILE A 32 14.94 11.36 16.37
CA ILE A 32 14.36 10.65 17.51
C ILE A 32 13.04 9.93 17.15
N GLU A 33 12.32 10.41 16.13
CA GLU A 33 11.05 9.83 15.67
C GLU A 33 11.22 8.65 14.72
N SER A 34 12.45 8.28 14.34
CA SER A 34 12.73 7.24 13.33
C SER A 34 12.06 5.90 13.67
N TYR A 35 12.13 5.50 14.94
CA TYR A 35 11.50 4.27 15.45
C TYR A 35 10.08 4.48 15.97
N GLY A 36 9.69 5.74 16.22
CA GLY A 36 8.35 6.16 16.65
C GLY A 36 7.45 6.47 15.46
N LEU A 37 7.08 7.74 15.30
CA LEU A 37 6.10 8.19 14.31
C LEU A 37 6.51 7.82 12.87
N VAL A 38 7.79 7.94 12.51
CA VAL A 38 8.26 7.65 11.15
C VAL A 38 8.02 6.18 10.78
N SER A 39 8.40 5.25 11.65
CA SER A 39 8.20 3.81 11.44
C SER A 39 6.72 3.44 11.37
N GLN A 40 5.88 4.00 12.25
CA GLN A 40 4.44 3.73 12.26
C GLN A 40 3.76 4.24 10.98
N MET A 41 4.02 5.49 10.59
CA MET A 41 3.42 6.09 9.39
C MET A 41 3.83 5.34 8.11
N ARG A 42 5.11 4.98 7.97
CA ARG A 42 5.61 4.26 6.79
C ARG A 42 5.02 2.85 6.69
N ARG A 43 4.93 2.11 7.80
CA ARG A 43 4.30 0.78 7.81
C ARG A 43 2.81 0.87 7.48
N ALA A 44 2.10 1.84 8.06
CA ALA A 44 0.69 2.04 7.80
C ALA A 44 0.43 2.34 6.32
N VAL A 45 1.17 3.28 5.72
CA VAL A 45 0.93 3.65 4.31
C VAL A 45 1.31 2.52 3.33
N ILE A 46 2.38 1.76 3.58
CA ILE A 46 2.77 0.61 2.76
C ILE A 46 1.72 -0.50 2.79
N SER A 47 1.01 -0.66 3.92
CA SER A 47 -0.02 -1.68 4.06
C SER A 47 -1.19 -1.47 3.09
N ILE A 48 -1.48 -0.23 2.66
CA ILE A 48 -2.61 0.09 1.80
C ILE A 48 -2.47 -0.58 0.41
N PRO A 49 -1.43 -0.30 -0.40
CA PRO A 49 -1.26 -0.98 -1.70
C PRO A 49 -1.07 -2.49 -1.56
N ALA A 50 -0.42 -2.95 -0.49
CA ALA A 50 -0.26 -4.39 -0.22
C ALA A 50 -1.62 -5.09 -0.03
N ASN A 51 -2.52 -4.51 0.76
CA ASN A 51 -3.86 -5.05 0.97
C ASN A 51 -4.73 -4.99 -0.32
N ILE A 52 -4.53 -3.99 -1.18
CA ILE A 52 -5.21 -3.93 -2.49
C ILE A 52 -4.78 -5.12 -3.39
N ILE A 53 -3.47 -5.42 -3.43
CA ILE A 53 -2.94 -6.56 -4.19
C ILE A 53 -3.39 -7.90 -3.58
N GLU A 54 -3.35 -8.01 -2.25
CA GLU A 54 -3.74 -9.23 -1.54
C GLU A 54 -5.24 -9.51 -1.70
N GLY A 55 -6.09 -8.51 -1.46
CA GLY A 55 -7.54 -8.63 -1.61
C GLY A 55 -7.93 -9.06 -3.01
N ARG A 56 -7.29 -8.49 -4.02
CA ARG A 56 -7.42 -8.93 -5.41
C ARG A 56 -7.07 -10.41 -5.58
N SER A 57 -5.92 -10.86 -5.07
CA SER A 57 -5.47 -12.25 -5.17
C SER A 57 -6.43 -13.23 -4.48
N ARG A 58 -7.11 -12.80 -3.40
CA ARG A 58 -8.12 -13.60 -2.68
C ARG A 58 -9.41 -13.80 -3.49
N PHE A 59 -9.86 -12.81 -4.26
CA PHE A 59 -11.03 -12.98 -5.14
C PHE A 59 -10.78 -14.01 -6.25
N TYR A 60 -9.54 -14.17 -6.72
CA TYR A 60 -9.19 -15.20 -7.70
C TYR A 60 -9.06 -16.60 -7.11
N LYS A 61 -8.78 -16.72 -5.80
CA LYS A 61 -8.57 -18.02 -5.13
C LYS A 61 -9.85 -18.62 -4.55
N LYS A 62 -10.94 -17.85 -4.45
CA LYS A 62 -12.21 -18.30 -3.85
C LYS A 62 -13.03 -19.28 -4.71
N GLU A 63 -12.55 -19.68 -5.88
CA GLU A 63 -13.18 -20.70 -6.76
C GLU A 63 -12.34 -21.96 -6.99
N TYR A 64 -11.23 -22.15 -6.26
CA TYR A 64 -10.52 -23.45 -6.24
C TYR A 64 -10.68 -24.12 -4.88
N ILE A 65 -11.93 -24.45 -4.54
CA ILE A 65 -12.23 -25.48 -3.53
C ILE A 65 -13.02 -26.54 -4.30
N HIS A 66 -12.29 -27.56 -4.77
CA HIS A 66 -12.87 -28.85 -5.17
C HIS A 66 -13.14 -29.66 -3.90
#